data_AF-A0A0Q9PJI3-F1
#
_entry.id   AF-A0A0Q9PJI3-F1
#
_cell.length_a   1.000
_cell.length_b   1.000
_cell.length_c   1.000
_cell.angle_alpha   90.00
_cell.angle_beta   90.00
_cell.angle_gamma   90.00
#
_symmetry.space_group_name_H-M   'P 1'
#
loop_
_entity.id
_entity.type
_entity.pdbx_description
1 polymer ?
#
loop_
_entity_poly.entity_id
_entity_poly.type
_entity_poly.pdbx_seq_one_letter_code
_entity_poly.pdbx_strand_id
1 'polypeptide(L)'
;MAKTQTQRIGIFLMLALVMAATRLHHFSALPDASWGVFFLAGFWLRGSARWAFPLLIAEAVLVDFFVITGAGLNFWTHYCVSPAYWTMPAYLGALWFGGSWLARHQSGLRLPTLGLAAVALVVSETVCYLISNGSFYWLSASVPLPRSAASWFANLGDWYLPFLGTTALYVGIGAALHVGVTLLARTLRSSSQPGLSH
;
A
#
# COMPACT_ATOMS: atom_id res chain seq x y z
N MET A 1 -11.92 14.22 -12.85
CA MET A 1 -12.62 14.98 -11.79
C MET A 1 -11.72 15.05 -10.58
N ALA A 2 -11.40 16.27 -10.11
CA ALA A 2 -10.71 16.43 -8.83
C ALA A 2 -11.62 15.93 -7.69
N LYS A 3 -11.11 15.06 -6.82
CA LYS A 3 -11.86 14.61 -5.64
C LYS A 3 -12.00 15.75 -4.65
N THR A 4 -13.20 15.93 -4.08
CA THR A 4 -13.45 16.90 -3.01
C THR A 4 -12.66 16.54 -1.76
N GLN A 5 -12.47 17.49 -0.85
CA GLN A 5 -11.75 17.22 0.41
C GLN A 5 -12.47 16.16 1.26
N THR A 6 -13.80 16.20 1.35
CA THR A 6 -14.61 15.18 2.04
C THR A 6 -14.41 13.79 1.45
N GLN A 7 -14.36 13.65 0.12
CA GLN A 7 -14.08 12.37 -0.53
C GLN A 7 -12.68 11.86 -0.21
N ARG A 8 -11.68 12.74 -0.17
CA ARG A 8 -10.31 12.36 0.19
C ARG A 8 -10.24 11.87 1.64
N ILE A 9 -10.93 12.54 2.56
CA ILE A 9 -11.00 12.12 3.97
C ILE A 9 -11.68 10.76 4.08
N GLY A 10 -12.83 10.55 3.41
CA GLY A 10 -13.53 9.26 3.43
C GLY A 10 -12.66 8.11 2.89
N ILE A 11 -11.95 8.33 1.78
CA ILE A 11 -11.02 7.33 1.22
C ILE A 11 -9.85 7.07 2.19
N PHE A 12 -9.29 8.12 2.78
CA PHE A 12 -8.23 7.98 3.78
C PHE A 12 -8.69 7.13 4.98
N LEU A 13 -9.86 7.44 5.55
CA LEU A 13 -10.40 6.71 6.70
C LEU A 13 -10.67 5.24 6.37
N MET A 14 -11.17 4.96 5.18
CA MET A 14 -11.40 3.57 4.73
C MET A 14 -10.08 2.81 4.57
N LEU A 15 -9.05 3.45 3.99
CA LEU A 15 -7.73 2.85 3.83
C LEU A 15 -7.03 2.62 5.17
N ALA A 16 -7.10 3.59 6.08
CA ALA A 16 -6.62 3.49 7.45
C ALA A 16 -7.28 2.30 8.16
N LEU A 17 -8.62 2.23 8.14
CA LEU A 17 -9.35 1.12 8.76
C LEU A 17 -8.94 -0.26 8.21
N VAL A 18 -8.77 -0.40 6.89
CA VAL A 18 -8.30 -1.65 6.26
C VAL A 18 -6.88 -1.99 6.71
N MET A 19 -5.99 -0.99 6.77
CA MET A 19 -4.62 -1.20 7.24
C MET A 19 -4.60 -1.61 8.71
N ALA A 20 -5.29 -0.89 9.60
CA ALA A 20 -5.38 -1.24 11.01
C ALA A 20 -5.93 -2.66 11.21
N ALA A 21 -7.03 -3.02 10.54
CA ALA A 21 -7.68 -4.32 10.71
C ALA A 21 -6.78 -5.50 10.29
N THR A 22 -5.93 -5.31 9.27
CA THR A 22 -5.06 -6.36 8.74
C THR A 22 -3.68 -6.39 9.41
N ARG A 23 -3.14 -5.23 9.78
CA ARG A 23 -1.83 -5.08 10.43
C ARG A 23 -1.86 -5.41 11.93
N LEU A 24 -3.02 -5.32 12.58
CA LEU A 24 -3.20 -5.76 13.97
C LEU A 24 -3.03 -7.28 14.16
N HIS A 25 -2.93 -8.06 13.07
CA HIS A 25 -2.95 -9.53 13.08
C HIS A 25 -4.14 -10.15 13.84
N HIS A 26 -5.20 -9.36 14.09
CA HIS A 26 -6.40 -9.82 14.79
C HIS A 26 -7.10 -10.94 14.02
N PHE A 27 -7.06 -10.85 12.70
CA PHE A 27 -7.46 -11.92 11.79
C PHE A 27 -6.18 -12.58 11.26
N SER A 28 -5.67 -13.60 11.94
CA SER A 28 -4.47 -14.32 11.51
C SER A 28 -4.55 -14.91 10.10
N ALA A 29 -5.77 -15.05 9.56
CA ALA A 29 -6.05 -15.49 8.20
C ALA A 29 -5.87 -14.39 7.13
N LEU A 30 -5.85 -13.11 7.49
CA LEU A 30 -5.73 -12.01 6.54
C LEU A 30 -4.29 -11.49 6.51
N PRO A 31 -3.64 -11.48 5.34
CA PRO A 31 -2.31 -10.90 5.21
C PRO A 31 -2.37 -9.38 5.37
N ASP A 32 -1.27 -8.77 5.82
CA ASP A 32 -1.16 -7.31 6.01
C ASP A 32 -1.41 -6.55 4.70
N ALA A 33 -2.34 -5.60 4.70
CA ALA A 33 -2.70 -4.80 3.54
C ALA A 33 -1.82 -3.55 3.34
N SER A 34 -0.90 -3.24 4.27
CA SER A 34 -0.16 -1.97 4.28
C SER A 34 0.42 -1.59 2.92
N TRP A 35 1.11 -2.50 2.22
CA TRP A 35 1.76 -2.16 0.94
C TRP A 35 0.74 -1.80 -0.14
N GLY A 36 -0.34 -2.60 -0.26
CA GLY A 36 -1.46 -2.30 -1.15
C GLY A 36 -2.15 -0.99 -0.78
N VAL A 37 -2.33 -0.71 0.51
CA VAL A 37 -2.92 0.54 1.02
C VAL A 37 -2.09 1.75 0.59
N PHE A 38 -0.75 1.72 0.72
CA PHE A 38 0.09 2.85 0.31
C PHE A 38 0.06 3.09 -1.20
N PHE A 39 0.02 2.02 -2.01
CA PHE A 39 -0.17 2.15 -3.46
C PHE A 39 -1.53 2.77 -3.81
N LEU A 40 -2.62 2.25 -3.24
CA LEU A 40 -3.98 2.77 -3.45
C LEU A 40 -4.15 4.20 -2.93
N ALA A 41 -3.53 4.53 -1.80
CA ALA A 41 -3.50 5.87 -1.25
C ALA A 41 -2.79 6.83 -2.20
N GLY A 42 -1.63 6.44 -2.75
CA GLY A 42 -0.95 7.19 -3.81
C GLY A 42 -1.85 7.45 -5.02
N PHE A 43 -2.60 6.44 -5.45
CA PHE A 43 -3.53 6.54 -6.58
C PHE A 43 -4.73 7.45 -6.28
N TRP A 44 -5.46 7.22 -5.19
CA TRP A 44 -6.69 7.95 -4.91
C TRP A 44 -6.49 9.30 -4.22
N LEU A 45 -5.48 9.43 -3.37
CA LEU A 45 -5.19 10.62 -2.56
C LEU A 45 -4.06 11.47 -3.15
N ARG A 46 -3.70 11.28 -4.43
CA ARG A 46 -2.70 12.09 -5.14
C ARG A 46 -2.84 13.60 -4.81
N GLY A 47 -1.73 14.22 -4.41
CA GLY A 47 -1.67 15.63 -3.99
C GLY A 47 -1.99 15.87 -2.50
N SER A 48 -2.33 14.83 -1.76
CA SER A 48 -2.58 14.86 -0.31
C SER A 48 -1.41 14.31 0.51
N ALA A 49 -0.28 14.03 -0.15
CA ALA A 49 0.87 13.35 0.46
C ALA A 49 1.39 14.08 1.71
N ARG A 50 1.31 15.41 1.74
CA ARG A 50 1.75 16.23 2.90
C ARG A 50 1.06 15.90 4.23
N TRP A 51 -0.12 15.28 4.20
CA TRP A 51 -0.86 14.92 5.41
C TRP A 51 -1.23 13.43 5.44
N ALA A 52 -1.74 12.88 4.34
CA ALA A 52 -2.22 11.50 4.32
C ALA A 52 -1.09 10.48 4.47
N PHE A 53 0.05 10.73 3.81
CA PHE A 53 1.21 9.85 3.90
C PHE A 53 1.79 9.78 5.32
N PRO A 54 2.15 10.90 6.00
CA PRO A 54 2.67 10.82 7.36
C PRO A 54 1.65 10.27 8.37
N LEU A 55 0.34 10.47 8.16
CA LEU A 55 -0.67 9.87 9.04
C LEU A 55 -0.75 8.35 8.88
N LEU A 56 -0.71 7.81 7.66
CA LEU A 56 -0.66 6.35 7.44
C LEU A 56 0.65 5.75 8.00
N ILE A 57 1.77 6.48 7.89
CA ILE A 57 3.04 6.07 8.51
C ILE A 57 2.88 6.01 10.03
N ALA A 58 2.33 7.07 10.65
CA ALA A 58 2.09 7.12 12.08
C ALA A 58 1.15 6.01 12.56
N GLU A 59 0.09 5.73 11.78
CA GLU A 59 -0.82 4.63 12.04
C GLU A 59 -0.11 3.27 12.00
N ALA A 60 0.73 3.01 10.99
CA ALA A 60 1.50 1.77 10.92
C ALA A 60 2.42 1.58 12.14
N VAL A 61 3.13 2.64 12.57
CA VAL A 61 3.95 2.59 13.79
C VAL A 61 3.12 2.37 15.05
N LEU A 62 1.96 3.03 15.15
CA LEU A 62 1.09 2.92 16.31
C LEU A 62 0.47 1.52 16.42
N VAL A 63 0.06 0.92 15.30
CA VAL A 63 -0.41 -0.46 15.25
C VAL A 63 0.70 -1.42 15.66
N ASP A 64 1.92 -1.27 15.12
CA ASP A 64 3.05 -2.11 15.51
C ASP A 64 3.35 -2.01 17.02
N PHE A 65 3.30 -0.79 17.57
CA PHE A 65 3.45 -0.56 19.00
C PHE A 65 2.39 -1.30 19.82
N PHE A 66 1.11 -1.19 19.46
CA PHE A 66 0.04 -1.87 20.18
C PHE A 66 0.10 -3.38 20.07
N VAL A 67 0.42 -3.93 18.88
CA VAL A 67 0.54 -5.38 18.70
C VAL A 67 1.69 -5.94 19.54
N ILE A 68 2.87 -5.30 19.48
CA ILE A 68 4.06 -5.79 20.18
C ILE A 68 3.90 -5.66 21.70
N THR A 69 3.45 -4.49 22.19
CA THR A 69 3.26 -4.27 23.63
C THR A 69 2.08 -5.07 24.18
N GLY A 70 1.01 -5.23 23.41
CA GLY A 70 -0.15 -6.07 23.76
C GLY A 70 0.22 -7.56 23.88
N ALA A 71 1.23 -8.02 23.16
CA ALA A 71 1.81 -9.36 23.31
C ALA A 71 2.76 -9.50 24.52
N GLY A 72 2.92 -8.46 25.34
CA GLY A 72 3.82 -8.45 26.49
C GLY A 72 5.30 -8.28 26.13
N LEU A 73 5.61 -7.93 24.87
CA LEU A 73 6.96 -7.73 24.38
C LEU A 73 7.34 -6.23 24.43
N ASN A 74 8.63 -5.94 24.58
CA ASN A 74 9.11 -4.56 24.51
C ASN A 74 9.29 -4.13 23.05
N PHE A 75 8.63 -3.02 22.67
CA PHE A 75 8.67 -2.46 21.31
C PHE A 75 10.10 -2.19 20.83
N TRP A 76 10.93 -1.56 21.65
CA TRP A 76 12.27 -1.11 21.28
C TRP A 76 13.29 -2.24 21.14
N THR A 77 13.01 -3.40 21.74
CA THR A 77 13.88 -4.58 21.65
C THR A 77 13.28 -5.70 20.79
N HIS A 78 12.15 -5.45 20.13
CA HIS A 78 11.50 -6.44 19.28
C HIS A 78 12.29 -6.64 17.99
N TYR A 79 12.36 -7.87 17.47
CA TYR A 79 13.17 -8.19 16.30
C TYR A 79 12.74 -7.44 15.03
N CYS A 80 11.46 -7.03 14.94
CA CYS A 80 10.94 -6.19 13.84
C CYS A 80 11.37 -4.72 13.95
N VAL A 81 11.75 -4.26 15.14
CA VAL A 81 12.10 -2.87 15.42
C VAL A 81 13.61 -2.77 15.52
N SER A 82 14.25 -2.71 14.35
CA SER A 82 15.70 -2.52 14.20
C SER A 82 16.01 -1.15 13.60
N PRO A 83 17.28 -0.76 13.42
CA PRO A 83 17.62 0.48 12.70
C PRO A 83 16.98 0.55 11.29
N ALA A 84 16.69 -0.60 10.66
CA ALA A 84 15.97 -0.69 9.40
C ALA A 84 14.55 -0.12 9.45
N TYR A 85 13.91 -0.09 10.62
CA TYR A 85 12.55 0.40 10.81
C TYR A 85 12.41 1.88 10.37
N TRP A 86 13.48 2.67 10.50
CA TRP A 86 13.54 4.05 10.02
C TRP A 86 13.43 4.21 8.51
N THR A 87 13.65 3.14 7.74
CA THR A 87 13.49 3.15 6.27
C THR A 87 12.04 2.97 5.82
N MET A 88 11.10 2.76 6.76
CA MET A 88 9.67 2.60 6.47
C MET A 88 9.07 3.68 5.59
N PRO A 89 9.30 4.98 5.85
CA PRO A 89 8.82 6.03 4.96
C PRO A 89 9.39 5.93 3.53
N ALA A 90 10.62 5.42 3.37
CA ALA A 90 11.24 5.30 2.04
C ALA A 90 10.58 4.18 1.22
N TYR A 91 10.44 2.97 1.77
CA TYR A 91 9.86 1.86 1.01
C TYR A 91 8.35 2.04 0.76
N LEU A 92 7.58 2.53 1.75
CA LEU A 92 6.15 2.84 1.55
C LEU A 92 5.97 4.07 0.63
N GLY A 93 6.94 4.98 0.61
CA GLY A 93 7.02 6.09 -0.32
C GLY A 93 7.12 5.64 -1.79
N ALA A 94 7.82 4.54 -2.07
CA ALA A 94 7.92 3.97 -3.41
C ALA A 94 6.55 3.54 -3.95
N LEU A 95 5.76 2.85 -3.13
CA LEU A 95 4.38 2.43 -3.45
C LEU A 95 3.46 3.63 -3.63
N TRP A 96 3.53 4.62 -2.74
CA TRP A 96 2.76 5.85 -2.87
C TRP A 96 3.09 6.58 -4.18
N PHE A 97 4.37 6.66 -4.54
CA PHE A 97 4.81 7.28 -5.79
C PHE A 97 4.31 6.49 -7.01
N GLY A 98 4.38 5.16 -6.98
CA GLY A 98 3.83 4.28 -8.02
C GLY A 98 2.35 4.52 -8.28
N GLY A 99 1.53 4.51 -7.22
CA GLY A 99 0.10 4.83 -7.32
C GLY A 99 -0.16 6.26 -7.80
N SER A 100 0.60 7.23 -7.29
CA SER A 100 0.51 8.63 -7.71
C SER A 100 0.87 8.84 -9.18
N TRP A 101 1.82 8.06 -9.69
CA TRP A 101 2.25 8.06 -11.09
C TRP A 101 1.18 7.42 -11.98
N LEU A 102 0.60 6.29 -11.56
CA LEU A 102 -0.52 5.67 -12.26
C LEU A 102 -1.72 6.63 -12.35
N ALA A 103 -2.04 7.33 -11.26
CA ALA A 103 -3.14 8.31 -11.24
C ALA A 103 -2.93 9.50 -12.19
N ARG A 104 -1.67 9.83 -12.54
CA ARG A 104 -1.32 10.88 -13.52
C ARG A 104 -1.50 10.41 -14.96
N HIS A 105 -1.19 9.15 -15.24
CA HIS A 105 -1.04 8.63 -16.60
C HIS A 105 -2.18 7.70 -17.04
N GLN A 106 -3.11 7.36 -16.14
CA GLN A 106 -4.28 6.55 -16.48
C GLN A 106 -5.15 7.21 -17.57
N SER A 107 -5.71 6.38 -18.45
CA SER A 107 -6.59 6.79 -19.54
C SER A 107 -8.01 6.23 -19.39
N GLY A 108 -8.48 6.10 -18.13
CA GLY A 108 -9.80 5.56 -17.79
C GLY A 108 -9.86 4.04 -17.81
N LEU A 109 -11.06 3.49 -17.89
CA LEU A 109 -11.31 2.03 -17.86
C LEU A 109 -10.98 1.39 -19.21
N ARG A 110 -9.68 1.25 -19.51
CA ARG A 110 -9.16 0.66 -20.76
C ARG A 110 -8.07 -0.36 -20.45
N LEU A 111 -7.90 -1.35 -21.33
CA LEU A 111 -6.87 -2.38 -21.20
C LEU A 111 -5.44 -1.82 -21.06
N PRO A 112 -5.04 -0.74 -21.78
CA PRO A 112 -3.74 -0.11 -21.56
C PRO A 112 -3.54 0.46 -20.15
N THR A 113 -4.62 0.94 -19.50
CA THR A 113 -4.53 1.42 -18.11
C THR A 113 -4.33 0.26 -17.13
N LEU A 114 -4.89 -0.92 -17.42
CA LEU A 114 -4.63 -2.13 -16.64
C LEU A 114 -3.16 -2.56 -16.76
N GLY A 115 -2.62 -2.58 -17.98
CA GLY A 115 -1.20 -2.87 -18.21
C GLY A 115 -0.28 -1.86 -17.50
N LEU A 116 -0.63 -0.56 -17.57
CA LEU A 116 0.08 0.50 -16.85
C LEU A 116 0.01 0.32 -15.32
N ALA A 117 -1.14 -0.11 -14.79
CA ALA A 117 -1.31 -0.38 -13.37
C ALA A 117 -0.45 -1.56 -12.92
N ALA A 118 -0.40 -2.63 -13.71
CA ALA A 118 0.44 -3.79 -13.43
C ALA A 118 1.93 -3.41 -13.42
N VAL A 119 2.40 -2.65 -14.41
CA VAL A 119 3.80 -2.18 -14.46
C VAL A 119 4.11 -1.26 -13.28
N ALA A 120 3.25 -0.28 -13.00
CA ALA A 120 3.44 0.63 -11.87
C ALA A 120 3.52 -0.13 -10.53
N LEU A 121 2.65 -1.12 -10.35
CA LEU A 121 2.63 -1.96 -9.17
C LEU A 121 3.93 -2.76 -9.05
N VAL A 122 4.30 -3.53 -10.07
CA VAL A 122 5.52 -4.38 -10.03
C VAL A 122 6.77 -3.55 -9.79
N VAL A 123 6.92 -2.40 -10.46
CA VAL A 123 8.10 -1.53 -10.28
C VAL A 123 8.14 -0.95 -8.87
N SER A 124 7.03 -0.38 -8.39
CA SER A 124 6.99 0.22 -7.05
C SER A 124 7.12 -0.81 -5.93
N GLU A 125 6.52 -1.99 -6.10
CA GLU A 125 6.69 -3.15 -5.22
C GLU A 125 8.14 -3.61 -5.17
N THR A 126 8.79 -3.76 -6.32
CA THR A 126 10.20 -4.17 -6.39
C THR A 126 11.08 -3.20 -5.62
N VAL A 127 10.89 -1.89 -5.81
CA VAL A 127 11.64 -0.86 -5.09
C VAL A 127 11.34 -0.89 -3.59
N CYS A 128 10.07 -1.01 -3.21
CA CYS A 128 9.65 -1.15 -1.81
C CYS A 128 10.32 -2.36 -1.16
N TYR A 129 10.21 -3.51 -1.80
CA TYR A 129 10.74 -4.78 -1.31
C TYR A 129 12.27 -4.76 -1.21
N LEU A 130 12.98 -4.21 -2.20
CA LEU A 130 14.44 -4.04 -2.14
C LEU A 130 14.88 -3.19 -0.95
N ILE A 131 14.21 -2.06 -0.70
CA ILE A 131 14.54 -1.16 0.41
C ILE A 131 14.19 -1.84 1.75
N SER A 132 13.00 -2.42 1.88
CA SER A 132 12.54 -3.07 3.11
C SER A 132 13.39 -4.29 3.46
N ASN A 133 13.55 -5.22 2.52
CA ASN A 133 14.32 -6.44 2.71
C ASN A 133 15.81 -6.13 2.88
N GLY A 134 16.37 -5.27 2.03
CA GLY A 134 17.78 -4.90 2.09
C GLY A 134 18.16 -4.19 3.38
N SER A 135 17.38 -3.17 3.79
CA SER A 135 17.64 -2.47 5.05
C SER A 135 17.58 -3.43 6.25
N PHE A 136 16.57 -4.31 6.31
CA PHE A 136 16.46 -5.30 7.38
C PHE A 136 17.65 -6.26 7.37
N TYR A 137 17.99 -6.82 6.20
CA TYR A 137 19.08 -7.79 6.07
C TYR A 137 20.42 -7.22 6.53
N TRP A 138 20.75 -5.98 6.13
CA TRP A 138 22.05 -5.38 6.39
C TRP A 138 22.16 -4.67 7.75
N LEU A 139 21.06 -4.12 8.28
CA LEU A 139 21.08 -3.28 9.49
C LEU A 139 20.51 -3.98 10.74
N SER A 140 19.71 -5.02 10.59
CA SER A 140 19.06 -5.68 11.73
C SER A 140 20.01 -6.60 12.48
N ALA A 141 20.00 -6.50 13.81
CA ALA A 141 20.71 -7.45 14.68
C ALA A 141 20.11 -8.86 14.62
N SER A 142 18.87 -9.00 14.11
CA SER A 142 18.17 -10.27 13.94
C SER A 142 18.76 -11.14 12.83
N VAL A 143 19.59 -10.58 11.94
CA VAL A 143 20.27 -11.34 10.88
C VAL A 143 21.71 -11.69 11.32
N PRO A 144 22.04 -12.99 11.44
CA PRO A 144 23.35 -13.44 11.91
C PRO A 144 24.51 -12.96 11.05
N LEU A 145 25.68 -12.84 11.68
CA LEU A 145 26.96 -12.57 11.01
C LEU A 145 27.69 -13.89 10.69
N PRO A 146 28.44 -13.99 9.58
CA PRO A 146 28.68 -12.94 8.57
C PRO A 146 27.52 -12.82 7.56
N ARG A 147 27.21 -11.57 7.19
CA ARG A 147 26.24 -11.26 6.14
C ARG A 147 26.93 -11.35 4.78
N SER A 148 26.22 -11.89 3.77
CA SER A 148 26.73 -11.99 2.41
C SER A 148 25.66 -11.60 1.38
N ALA A 149 26.10 -11.00 0.28
CA ALA A 149 25.21 -10.65 -0.82
C ALA A 149 24.47 -11.88 -1.37
N ALA A 150 25.14 -13.04 -1.45
CA ALA A 150 24.52 -14.28 -1.93
C ALA A 150 23.32 -14.71 -1.07
N SER A 151 23.48 -14.73 0.25
CA SER A 151 22.37 -15.06 1.17
C SER A 151 21.26 -14.00 1.18
N TRP A 152 21.61 -12.73 0.97
CA TRP A 152 20.61 -11.67 0.80
C TRP A 152 19.79 -11.90 -0.47
N PHE A 153 20.43 -12.17 -1.61
CA PHE A 153 19.75 -12.45 -2.88
C PHE A 153 18.86 -13.69 -2.81
N ALA A 154 19.30 -14.76 -2.15
CA ALA A 154 18.47 -15.94 -1.92
C ALA A 154 17.21 -15.58 -1.12
N ASN A 155 17.37 -14.89 0.02
CA ASN A 155 16.24 -14.45 0.84
C ASN A 155 15.29 -13.51 0.08
N LEU A 156 15.84 -12.65 -0.77
CA LEU A 156 15.06 -11.76 -1.62
C LEU A 156 14.17 -12.58 -2.56
N GLY A 157 14.72 -13.59 -3.23
CA GLY A 157 13.99 -14.49 -4.12
C GLY A 157 12.90 -15.32 -3.43
N ASP A 158 13.18 -15.83 -2.23
CA ASP A 158 12.25 -16.68 -1.47
C ASP A 158 10.95 -15.95 -1.11
N TRP A 159 11.03 -14.66 -0.79
CA TRP A 159 9.92 -13.90 -0.25
C TRP A 159 9.29 -12.90 -1.24
N TYR A 160 9.91 -12.63 -2.39
CA TYR A 160 9.39 -11.60 -3.31
C TYR A 160 7.96 -11.90 -3.81
N LEU A 161 7.70 -13.13 -4.27
CA LEU A 161 6.39 -13.50 -4.82
C LEU A 161 5.26 -13.49 -3.78
N PRO A 162 5.43 -13.99 -2.54
CA PRO A 162 4.44 -13.84 -1.48
C PRO A 162 4.05 -12.38 -1.19
N PHE A 163 5.03 -11.47 -1.13
CA PHE A 163 4.78 -10.04 -0.90
C PHE A 163 4.02 -9.43 -2.09
N LEU A 164 4.54 -9.64 -3.31
CA LEU A 164 3.89 -9.15 -4.54
C LEU A 164 2.45 -9.69 -4.67
N GLY A 165 2.21 -10.96 -4.36
CA GLY A 165 0.90 -11.59 -4.42
C GLY A 165 -0.09 -10.94 -3.45
N THR A 166 0.35 -10.68 -2.21
CA THR A 166 -0.46 -9.99 -1.19
C THR A 166 -0.79 -8.56 -1.61
N THR A 167 0.22 -7.80 -2.06
CA THR A 167 0.03 -6.43 -2.52
C THR A 167 -0.91 -6.39 -3.73
N ALA A 168 -0.72 -7.29 -4.70
CA ALA A 168 -1.55 -7.40 -5.90
C ALA A 168 -3.00 -7.78 -5.57
N LEU A 169 -3.23 -8.65 -4.58
CA LEU A 169 -4.58 -9.00 -4.11
C LEU A 169 -5.33 -7.76 -3.63
N TYR A 170 -4.75 -7.00 -2.69
CA TYR A 170 -5.41 -5.80 -2.15
C TYR A 170 -5.57 -4.69 -3.19
N VAL A 171 -4.57 -4.47 -4.05
CA VAL A 171 -4.66 -3.52 -5.16
C VAL A 171 -5.73 -3.96 -6.17
N GLY A 172 -5.84 -5.26 -6.45
CA GLY A 172 -6.86 -5.84 -7.32
C GLY A 172 -8.27 -5.64 -6.78
N ILE A 173 -8.49 -5.86 -5.47
CA ILE A 173 -9.75 -5.55 -4.79
C ILE A 173 -10.07 -4.06 -4.92
N GLY A 174 -9.09 -3.18 -4.63
CA GLY A 174 -9.25 -1.73 -4.78
C GLY A 174 -9.60 -1.32 -6.22
N ALA A 175 -8.97 -1.95 -7.21
CA ALA A 175 -9.26 -1.72 -8.62
C ALA A 175 -10.68 -2.17 -9.01
N ALA A 176 -11.12 -3.36 -8.57
CA ALA A 176 -12.47 -3.86 -8.81
C ALA A 176 -13.53 -2.93 -8.22
N LEU A 177 -13.33 -2.47 -6.98
CA LEU A 177 -14.19 -1.46 -6.34
C LEU A 177 -14.20 -0.14 -7.12
N HIS A 178 -13.04 0.33 -7.57
CA HIS A 178 -12.93 1.54 -8.38
C HIS A 178 -13.72 1.45 -9.67
N VAL A 179 -13.61 0.32 -10.38
CA VAL A 179 -14.36 0.02 -11.60
C VAL A 179 -15.85 0.01 -11.31
N GLY A 180 -16.29 -0.76 -10.30
CA GLY A 180 -17.70 -0.87 -9.92
C GLY A 180 -18.34 0.47 -9.61
N VAL A 181 -17.70 1.29 -8.77
CA VAL A 181 -18.18 2.64 -8.43
C VAL A 181 -18.19 3.55 -9.66
N THR A 182 -17.19 3.46 -10.53
CA THR A 182 -17.14 4.27 -11.76
C THR A 182 -18.24 3.90 -12.74
N LEU A 183 -18.55 2.60 -12.88
CA LEU A 183 -19.63 2.12 -13.73
C LEU A 183 -20.99 2.53 -13.16
N LEU A 184 -21.22 2.33 -11.86
CA LEU A 184 -22.46 2.75 -11.19
C LEU A 184 -22.69 4.27 -11.30
N ALA A 185 -21.63 5.06 -11.13
CA ALA A 185 -21.74 6.52 -11.27
C ALA A 185 -21.99 6.98 -12.71
N ARG A 186 -21.66 6.16 -13.72
CA ARG A 186 -22.00 6.43 -15.13
C ARG A 186 -23.44 6.05 -15.43
N THR A 187 -23.92 4.90 -14.94
CA THR A 187 -25.31 4.46 -15.14
C THR A 187 -26.30 5.42 -14.50
N LEU A 188 -26.07 5.82 -13.23
CA LEU A 188 -26.93 6.78 -12.54
C LEU A 188 -27.00 8.14 -13.25
N ARG A 189 -25.89 8.61 -13.82
CA ARG A 189 -25.86 9.85 -14.61
C ARG A 189 -26.63 9.73 -15.92
N SER A 190 -26.53 8.58 -16.59
CA SER A 190 -27.30 8.30 -17.81
C SER A 190 -28.80 8.25 -17.54
N SER A 191 -29.22 7.69 -16.40
CA SER A 191 -30.64 7.63 -16.02
C SER A 191 -31.22 8.99 -15.61
N SER A 192 -30.39 9.92 -15.12
CA SER A 192 -30.80 11.28 -14.73
C SER A 192 -30.90 12.27 -15.90
N GLN A 193 -30.63 11.86 -17.14
CA GLN A 193 -30.96 12.65 -18.34
C GLN A 193 -32.09 11.97 -19.15
N PRO A 194 -33.37 12.09 -18.74
CA PRO A 194 -34.48 11.86 -19.65
C PRO A 194 -34.44 12.96 -20.73
N GLY A 195 -34.64 12.57 -21.99
CA GLY A 195 -34.29 13.37 -23.16
C GLY A 195 -34.87 14.78 -23.22
N LEU A 196 -33.99 15.75 -23.51
CA LEU A 196 -34.36 16.93 -24.28
C LEU A 196 -34.53 16.47 -25.74
N SER A 197 -35.68 15.90 -26.04
CA SER A 197 -36.15 15.70 -27.41
C SER A 197 -37.57 16.23 -27.50
N HIS A 198 -37.68 17.49 -27.94
CA HIS A 198 -38.70 17.99 -28.86
C HIS A 198 -38.21 19.29 -29.47
#